data_AF-A0A1F5CZB8-F1
#
_entry.id   AF-A0A1F5CZB8-F1
#
_cell.length_a   1.000
_cell.length_b   1.000
_cell.length_c   1.000
_cell.angle_alpha   90.00
_cell.angle_beta   90.00
_cell.angle_gamma   90.00
#
_symmetry.space_group_name_H-M   'P 1'
#
loop_
_entity.id
_entity.type
_entity.pdbx_description
1 polymer ?
#
loop_
_entity_poly.entity_id
_entity_poly.type
_entity_poly.pdbx_seq_one_letter_code
_entity_poly.pdbx_strand_id
1 'polypeptide(L)' 'MFFAVDLFETEGRGEFKCPRCGAEISPDDTTENVYKILDVAMKENRLNKVILECNKCGSRIHLTGFNLLAK' A
#
# COMPACT_ATOMS: atom_id res chain seq x y z
N MET A 1 -2.15 14.69 -2.90
CA MET A 1 -0.88 14.20 -3.48
C MET A 1 -1.01 12.69 -3.63
N PHE A 2 -0.70 12.16 -4.82
CA PHE A 2 -0.83 10.74 -5.13
C PHE A 2 0.56 10.16 -5.37
N PHE A 3 0.83 9.00 -4.77
CA PHE A 3 2.09 8.28 -4.94
C PHE A 3 1.78 6.88 -5.43
N ALA A 4 2.58 6.37 -6.36
CA ALA A 4 2.54 4.97 -6.77
C ALA A 4 3.73 4.25 -6.15
N VAL A 5 3.49 3.10 -5.57
CA VAL A 5 4.50 2.24 -4.96
C VAL A 5 4.30 0.85 -5.53
N ASP A 6 5.26 0.42 -6.34
CA ASP A 6 5.30 -0.93 -6.87
C ASP A 6 6.00 -1.84 -5.87
N LEU A 7 5.22 -2.73 -5.23
CA LEU A 7 5.72 -3.69 -4.25
C LEU A 7 6.62 -4.76 -4.88
N PHE A 8 6.63 -4.88 -6.21
CA PHE A 8 7.48 -5.83 -6.94
C PHE A 8 8.97 -5.46 -6.85
N GLU A 9 9.29 -4.16 -6.77
CA GLU A 9 10.67 -3.69 -6.66
C GLU A 9 11.18 -3.62 -5.21
N THR A 10 10.27 -3.66 -4.23
CA THR A 10 10.63 -3.72 -2.82
C THR A 10 10.83 -5.17 -2.39
N GLU A 11 12.07 -5.63 -2.26
CA GLU A 11 12.44 -6.93 -1.66
C GLU A 11 12.06 -7.08 -0.16
N GLY A 12 11.31 -6.13 0.40
CA GLY A 12 10.88 -6.11 1.79
C GLY A 12 9.56 -6.86 2.01
N ARG A 13 9.22 -7.13 3.27
CA ARG A 13 7.98 -7.83 3.70
C ARG A 13 6.68 -7.04 3.45
N GLY A 14 6.70 -6.10 2.52
CA GLY A 14 5.63 -5.13 2.28
C GLY A 14 5.73 -3.87 3.15
N GLU A 15 6.76 -3.74 3.99
CA GLU A 15 7.02 -2.56 4.81
C GLU A 15 7.60 -1.44 3.94
N PHE A 16 6.95 -0.28 3.91
CA PHE A 16 7.43 0.88 3.15
C PHE A 16 7.17 2.19 3.91
N LYS A 17 7.97 3.22 3.63
CA LYS A 17 7.78 4.53 4.25
C LYS A 17 6.97 5.42 3.33
N CYS A 18 6.05 6.19 3.89
CA CYS A 18 5.28 7.17 3.15
C CYS A 18 6.25 8.17 2.49
N PRO A 19 6.26 8.29 1.15
CA PRO A 19 7.23 9.15 0.45
C PRO A 19 7.05 10.64 0.74
N ARG A 20 5.97 11.04 1.43
CA ARG A 20 5.71 12.43 1.79
C ARG A 20 6.18 12.78 3.21
N CYS A 21 5.88 11.96 4.20
CA CYS A 21 6.15 12.27 5.62
C CYS A 21 7.11 11.28 6.29
N GLY A 22 7.49 10.19 5.62
CA GLY A 22 8.33 9.15 6.19
C GLY A 22 7.62 8.22 7.18
N ALA A 23 6.29 8.31 7.33
CA ALA A 23 5.54 7.40 8.19
C ALA A 23 5.72 5.94 7.73
N GLU A 24 6.03 5.05 8.65
CA GLU A 24 6.20 3.63 8.37
C GLU A 24 4.85 2.97 8.15
N ILE A 25 4.62 2.46 6.95
CA ILE A 25 3.41 1.74 6.56
C ILE A 25 3.81 0.28 6.41
N SER A 26 3.26 -0.54 7.29
CA SER A 26 3.45 -1.99 7.26
C SER A 26 2.11 -2.68 7.01
N PRO A 27 2.04 -3.72 6.16
CA PRO A 27 0.83 -4.50 5.96
C PRO A 27 0.38 -5.22 7.23
N ASP A 28 1.28 -5.44 8.19
CA ASP A 28 0.97 -6.01 9.51
C ASP A 28 0.28 -4.99 10.45
N ASP A 29 0.33 -3.69 10.14
CA ASP A 29 -0.37 -2.69 10.94
C ASP A 29 -1.87 -2.74 10.62
N THR A 30 -2.60 -3.45 11.49
CA THR A 30 -4.05 -3.63 11.44
C THR A 30 -4.80 -2.58 12.27
N THR A 31 -4.07 -1.64 12.86
CA THR A 31 -4.66 -0.65 13.80
C THR A 31 -5.34 0.53 13.10
N GLU A 32 -5.22 0.62 11.77
CA GLU A 32 -5.72 1.73 10.92
C GLU A 32 -5.28 3.14 11.40
N ASN A 33 -4.33 3.23 12.33
CA ASN A 33 -3.88 4.49 12.90
C ASN A 33 -2.89 5.22 11.98
N VAL A 34 -2.06 4.47 11.25
CA VAL A 34 -1.02 5.06 10.41
C VAL A 34 -1.53 5.32 8.99
N TYR A 35 -2.33 4.40 8.48
CA TYR A 35 -2.96 4.49 7.17
C TYR A 35 -4.35 3.85 7.21
N LYS A 36 -5.17 4.18 6.23
CA LYS A 36 -6.46 3.52 5.98
C LYS A 36 -6.53 3.02 4.54
N ILE A 37 -7.25 1.93 4.33
CA ILE A 37 -7.50 1.41 2.99
C ILE A 37 -8.71 2.17 2.43
N LEU A 38 -8.51 2.92 1.35
CA LEU A 38 -9.58 3.63 0.66
C LEU A 38 -10.29 2.74 -0.35
N ASP A 39 -9.51 1.97 -1.12
CA ASP A 39 -10.06 1.19 -2.22
C ASP A 39 -9.16 -0.02 -2.53
N VAL A 40 -9.77 -1.11 -2.95
CA VAL A 40 -9.06 -2.34 -3.37
C VAL A 40 -9.63 -2.76 -4.71
N ALA A 41 -8.85 -2.57 -5.76
CA ALA A 41 -9.20 -3.00 -7.10
C ALA A 41 -8.71 -4.44 -7.30
N MET A 42 -9.66 -5.36 -7.46
CA MET A 42 -9.41 -6.74 -7.85
C MET A 42 -9.76 -6.93 -9.33
N LYS A 43 -8.94 -7.66 -10.06
CA LYS A 43 -9.17 -8.02 -11.47
C LYS A 43 -9.02 -9.52 -11.63
N GLU A 44 -10.03 -10.18 -12.20
CA GLU A 44 -9.99 -11.62 -12.51
C GLU A 44 -9.57 -12.49 -11.31
N ASN A 45 -10.15 -12.22 -10.14
CA ASN A 45 -9.85 -12.91 -8.89
C ASN A 45 -8.41 -12.72 -8.37
N ARG A 46 -7.71 -11.70 -8.86
CA ARG A 46 -6.38 -11.29 -8.40
C ARG A 46 -6.39 -9.86 -7.89
N LEU A 47 -5.61 -9.58 -6.86
CA LEU A 47 -5.41 -8.23 -6.35
C LEU A 47 -4.62 -7.43 -7.41
N ASN A 48 -5.24 -6.41 -7.99
CA ASN A 48 -4.62 -5.61 -9.05
C ASN A 48 -3.98 -4.36 -8.48
N LYS A 49 -4.69 -3.66 -7.59
CA LYS A 49 -4.23 -2.40 -7.00
C LYS A 49 -4.90 -2.16 -5.65
N VAL A 50 -4.17 -1.54 -4.72
CA VAL A 50 -4.73 -1.06 -3.44
C VAL A 50 -4.45 0.42 -3.31
N ILE A 51 -5.46 1.18 -2.88
CA ILE A 51 -5.35 2.60 -2.59
C ILE A 51 -5.37 2.76 -1.08
N LEU A 52 -4.25 3.20 -0.52
CA LEU A 52 -4.10 3.55 0.88
C LEU A 52 -4.12 5.08 1.03
N GLU A 53 -4.59 5.58 2.16
CA GLU A 53 -4.41 6.97 2.57
C GLU A 53 -3.66 7.02 3.89
N CYS A 54 -2.55 7.73 3.91
CA CYS A 54 -1.77 7.94 5.13
C CYS A 54 -2.51 8.91 6.04
N ASN A 55 -2.88 8.47 7.24
CA ASN A 55 -3.59 9.31 8.23
C ASN A 55 -2.69 10.40 8.83
N LYS A 56 -1.37 10.24 8.76
CA LYS A 56 -0.41 11.26 9.25
C LYS A 56 -0.35 12.51 8.35
N CYS A 57 -0.43 12.35 7.03
CA CYS A 57 -0.24 13.46 6.08
C CYS A 57 -1.36 13.61 5.03
N GLY A 58 -2.38 12.75 5.08
CA GLY A 58 -3.49 12.71 4.13
C GLY A 58 -3.09 12.36 2.70
N SER A 59 -1.96 11.67 2.51
CA SER A 59 -1.46 11.31 1.17
C SER A 59 -2.02 10.00 0.71
N ARG A 60 -2.37 9.92 -0.58
CA ARG A 60 -2.90 8.70 -1.18
C ARG A 60 -1.79 7.93 -1.87
N ILE A 61 -1.72 6.64 -1.59
CA ILE A 61 -0.65 5.74 -2.00
C ILE A 61 -1.29 4.58 -2.74
N HIS A 62 -0.92 4.43 -3.99
CA HIS A 62 -1.35 3.38 -4.88
C HIS A 62 -0.33 2.27 -4.83
N LEU A 63 -0.67 1.19 -4.13
CA LEU A 63 0.11 -0.02 -4.16
C LEU A 63 -0.27 -0.84 -5.39
N THR A 64 0.75 -1.24 -6.12
CA THR A 64 0.68 -2.16 -7.27
C THR A 64 1.75 -3.24 -7.08
N GLY A 65 1.74 -4.29 -7.90
CA GLY A 65 2.74 -5.37 -7.79
C GLY A 65 2.36 -6.55 -6.89
N PHE A 66 1.07 -6.70 -6.54
CA PHE A 66 0.54 -7.83 -5.73
C PHE A 66 0.54 -9.19 -6.46
N ASN A 67 1.38 -9.40 -7.46
CA ASN A 67 1.35 -10.58 -8.34
C ASN A 67 1.92 -11.87 -7.69
N LEU A 68 2.10 -11.91 -6.37
CA LEU A 68 2.78 -13.00 -5.64
C LEU A 68 1.86 -13.98 -4.90
N LEU A 69 0.53 -13.81 -4.92
CA LEU A 69 -0.40 -14.78 -4.31
C LEU A 69 -0.84 -15.86 -5.31
N ALA A 70 0.11 -16.43 -6.03
CA ALA A 70 -0.08 -17.66 -6.81
C ALA A 70 0.84 -18.74 -6.24
N LYS A 71 0.39 -19.42 -5.17
CA LYS A 71 0.86 -20.75 -4.85
C LYS A 71 -0.21 -21.56 -4.13
#